data_AF-A0A243W7N0-F1
#
_entry.id   AF-A0A243W7N0-F1
#
_cell.length_a   1.000
_cell.length_b   1.000
_cell.length_c   1.000
_cell.angle_alpha   90.00
_cell.angle_beta   90.00
_cell.angle_gamma   90.00
#
_symmetry.space_group_name_H-M   'P 1'
#
loop_
_entity.id
_entity.type
_entity.pdbx_description
1 polymer ?
#
loop_
_entity_poly.entity_id
_entity_poly.type
_entity_poly.pdbx_seq_one_letter_code
_entity_poly.pdbx_strand_id
1 'polypeptide(L)'
;MSSNLFTTRLLGYLVGLVPLVALLLLFRQAVPQTLALGLATGGTVVSVWVQQAARKRHPYNFKDPGEWWALGVYAALVISIIVLVQLFWK
;
A
#
# COMPACT_ATOMS: atom_id res chain seq x y z
N MET A 1 -2.78 17.90 -14.41
CA MET A 1 -2.35 16.69 -13.66
C MET A 1 -2.04 15.61 -14.69
N SER A 2 -0.79 15.18 -14.85
CA SER A 2 -0.50 14.07 -15.77
C SER A 2 -1.12 12.80 -15.18
N SER A 3 -2.28 12.41 -15.72
CA SER A 3 -3.06 11.25 -15.26
C SER A 3 -2.20 9.98 -15.10
N ASN A 4 -1.19 9.83 -15.97
CA ASN A 4 -0.26 8.71 -15.95
C ASN A 4 0.66 8.69 -14.71
N LEU A 5 1.10 9.86 -14.22
CA LEU A 5 1.99 9.93 -13.05
C LEU A 5 1.23 9.62 -11.77
N PHE A 6 0.04 10.21 -11.60
CA PHE A 6 -0.83 9.95 -10.45
C PHE A 6 -1.20 8.46 -10.36
N THR A 7 -1.69 7.88 -11.46
CA THR A 7 -2.14 6.48 -11.49
C THR A 7 -0.99 5.51 -11.20
N THR A 8 0.19 5.76 -11.79
CA THR A 8 1.37 4.90 -11.57
C THR A 8 1.85 4.96 -10.13
N ARG A 9 1.83 6.14 -9.50
CA ARG A 9 2.19 6.32 -8.09
C ARG A 9 1.18 5.64 -7.17
N LEU A 10 -0.11 5.87 -7.41
CA LEU A 10 -1.19 5.27 -6.64
C LEU A 10 -1.11 3.74 -6.69
N LEU A 11 -0.90 3.15 -7.87
CA LEU A 11 -0.69 1.70 -8.02
C LEU A 11 0.52 1.23 -7.22
N GLY A 12 1.64 1.95 -7.26
CA GLY A 12 2.83 1.62 -6.46
C GLY A 12 2.55 1.64 -4.95
N TYR A 13 1.71 2.55 -4.47
CA TYR A 13 1.29 2.58 -3.07
C TYR A 13 0.30 1.48 -2.73
N LEU A 14 -0.67 1.17 -3.62
CA LEU A 14 -1.65 0.11 -3.42
C LEU A 14 -1.01 -1.27 -3.23
N VAL A 15 0.11 -1.57 -3.90
CA VAL A 15 0.85 -2.81 -3.64
C VAL A 15 1.31 -2.91 -2.18
N GLY A 16 1.64 -1.77 -1.55
CA GLY A 16 1.98 -1.67 -0.13
C GLY A 16 0.85 -2.02 0.84
N LEU A 17 -0.41 -2.09 0.37
CA LEU A 17 -1.52 -2.57 1.22
C LEU A 17 -1.42 -4.06 1.50
N VAL A 18 -0.86 -4.86 0.60
CA VAL A 18 -0.75 -6.31 0.75
C VAL A 18 -0.02 -6.70 2.05
N PRO A 19 1.21 -6.19 2.33
CA PRO A 19 1.87 -6.49 3.58
C PRO A 19 1.15 -5.91 4.80
N LEU A 20 0.50 -4.74 4.69
CA LEU A 20 -0.27 -4.16 5.79
C LEU A 20 -1.47 -5.02 6.18
N VAL A 21 -2.21 -5.54 5.19
CA VAL A 21 -3.32 -6.46 5.43
C VAL A 21 -2.81 -7.77 6.03
N ALA A 22 -1.69 -8.31 5.52
CA ALA A 22 -1.10 -9.53 6.08
C ALA A 22 -0.69 -9.37 7.55
N LEU A 23 -0.08 -8.24 7.91
CA LEU A 23 0.27 -7.91 9.30
C LEU A 23 -0.97 -7.70 10.17
N LEU A 24 -2.02 -7.08 9.64
CA LEU A 24 -3.29 -6.92 10.35
C LEU A 24 -3.95 -8.27 10.64
N LEU A 25 -3.95 -9.17 9.66
CA LEU A 25 -4.45 -10.53 9.81
C LEU A 25 -3.63 -11.33 10.83
N LEU A 26 -2.30 -11.15 10.84
CA LEU A 26 -1.41 -11.73 11.84
C LEU A 26 -1.73 -11.21 13.25
N PHE A 27 -1.84 -9.89 13.42
CA PHE A 27 -2.14 -9.25 14.69
C PHE A 27 -3.50 -9.71 15.25
N ARG A 28 -4.48 -9.90 14.37
CA ARG A 28 -5.80 -10.41 14.72
C ARG A 28 -5.85 -11.94 14.88
N GLN A 29 -4.75 -12.66 14.66
CA GLN A 29 -4.70 -14.13 14.67
C GLN A 29 -5.76 -14.78 13.74
N ALA A 30 -6.18 -14.07 12.69
CA ALA A 30 -7.27 -14.49 11.81
C ALA A 30 -6.84 -15.56 10.79
N VAL A 31 -5.53 -15.77 10.63
CA VAL A 31 -4.93 -16.79 9.77
C VAL A 31 -3.70 -17.40 10.44
N PRO A 32 -3.30 -18.62 10.03
CA PRO A 32 -2.08 -19.25 10.50
C PRO A 32 -0.86 -18.32 10.39
N GLN A 33 -0.06 -18.28 11.45
CA GLN A 33 1.10 -17.40 11.56
C GLN A 33 2.07 -17.55 10.37
N THR A 34 2.29 -18.78 9.90
CA THR A 34 3.15 -19.06 8.74
C THR A 34 2.62 -18.44 7.45
N LEU A 35 1.30 -18.49 7.21
CA LEU A 35 0.66 -17.87 6.05
C LEU A 35 0.71 -16.35 6.14
N ALA A 36 0.41 -15.78 7.31
CA ALA A 36 0.42 -14.34 7.48
C ALA A 36 1.85 -13.76 7.35
N LEU A 37 2.86 -14.44 7.88
CA LEU A 37 4.27 -14.08 7.69
C LEU A 37 4.73 -14.24 6.24
N GLY A 38 4.29 -15.29 5.55
CA GLY A 38 4.55 -15.49 4.13
C GLY A 38 3.96 -14.37 3.27
N LEU A 39 2.70 -14.00 3.53
CA LEU A 39 2.02 -12.89 2.86
C LEU A 39 2.64 -11.54 3.18
N ALA A 40 3.05 -11.30 4.44
CA ALA A 40 3.71 -10.07 4.83
C ALA A 40 5.08 -9.94 4.17
N THR A 41 5.88 -11.00 4.20
CA THR A 41 7.24 -11.02 3.61
C THR A 41 7.16 -10.92 2.09
N GLY A 42 6.38 -11.79 1.45
CA GLY A 42 6.18 -11.79 0.00
C GLY A 42 5.57 -10.48 -0.50
N GLY A 43 4.53 -10.00 0.19
CA GLY A 43 3.89 -8.72 -0.09
C GLY A 43 4.85 -7.54 0.03
N THR A 44 5.74 -7.56 1.02
CA THR A 44 6.78 -6.52 1.18
C THR A 44 7.80 -6.57 0.04
N VAL A 45 8.31 -7.76 -0.32
CA VAL A 45 9.27 -7.93 -1.43
C VAL A 45 8.66 -7.43 -2.74
N VAL A 46 7.43 -7.83 -3.05
CA VAL A 46 6.71 -7.39 -4.25
C VAL A 46 6.47 -5.88 -4.21
N SER A 47 6.09 -5.32 -3.06
CA SER A 47 5.91 -3.87 -2.88
C SER A 47 7.19 -3.10 -3.19
N VAL A 48 8.32 -3.55 -2.63
CA VAL A 48 9.62 -2.92 -2.86
C VAL A 48 10.01 -3.02 -4.33
N TRP A 49 9.84 -4.19 -4.96
CA TRP A 49 10.16 -4.38 -6.37
C TRP A 49 9.32 -3.49 -7.28
N VAL A 50 8.00 -3.42 -7.07
CA VAL A 50 7.10 -2.55 -7.84
C VAL A 50 7.43 -1.08 -7.61
N GLN A 51 7.70 -0.67 -6.36
CA GLN A 51 8.09 0.71 -6.07
C GLN A 51 9.44 1.08 -6.70
N GLN A 52 10.41 0.16 -6.72
CA GLN A 52 11.70 0.38 -7.40
C GLN A 52 11.52 0.47 -8.92
N ALA A 53 10.69 -0.39 -9.51
CA ALA A 53 10.37 -0.34 -10.94
C ALA A 53 9.67 0.97 -11.32
N ALA A 54 8.70 1.42 -10.52
CA ALA A 54 8.02 2.69 -10.70
C ALA A 54 8.97 3.89 -10.56
N ARG A 55 9.88 3.87 -9.57
CA ARG A 55 10.91 4.91 -9.38
C ARG A 55 11.85 5.04 -10.58
N LYS A 56 12.21 3.92 -11.24
CA LYS A 56 13.07 3.95 -12.43
C LYS A 56 12.41 4.66 -13.62
N ARG A 57 11.08 4.54 -13.78
CA ARG A 57 10.33 5.22 -14.85
C ARG A 57 9.97 6.66 -14.51
N HIS A 58 9.66 6.94 -13.24
CA HIS A 58 9.32 8.27 -12.76
C HIS A 58 10.07 8.53 -11.44
N PRO A 59 11.17 9.30 -11.44
CA PRO A 59 11.87 9.65 -10.21
C PRO A 59 10.96 10.50 -9.30
N TYR A 60 11.14 10.37 -7.98
CA TYR A 60 10.34 11.10 -6.99
C TYR A 60 10.58 12.60 -7.14
N ASN A 61 9.49 13.37 -7.24
CA ASN A 61 9.55 14.82 -7.32
C ASN A 61 8.43 15.42 -6.45
N PHE A 62 8.74 15.59 -5.17
CA PHE A 62 7.83 16.16 -4.16
C PHE A 62 7.46 17.64 -4.39
N LYS A 63 8.03 18.29 -5.42
CA LYS A 63 7.58 19.60 -5.90
C LYS A 63 6.34 19.50 -6.79
N ASP A 64 6.01 18.31 -7.29
CA ASP A 64 4.82 18.07 -8.09
C ASP A 64 3.60 17.79 -7.19
N PRO A 65 2.51 18.59 -7.28
CA PRO A 65 1.31 18.37 -6.48
C PRO A 65 0.65 17.01 -6.76
N GLY A 66 0.89 16.39 -7.93
CA GLY A 66 0.36 15.05 -8.24
C GLY A 66 0.88 13.94 -7.32
N GLU A 67 2.09 14.11 -6.77
CA GLU A 67 2.70 13.17 -5.83
C GLU A 67 2.04 13.25 -4.45
N TRP A 68 1.75 14.47 -3.99
CA TRP A 68 0.98 14.73 -2.76
C TRP A 68 -0.45 14.21 -2.85
N TRP A 69 -1.11 14.37 -4.00
CA TRP A 69 -2.43 13.79 -4.23
C TRP A 69 -2.43 12.27 -4.17
N ALA A 70 -1.44 11.60 -4.80
CA ALA A 70 -1.34 10.15 -4.76
C ALA A 70 -1.10 9.63 -3.32
N LEU A 71 -0.25 10.31 -2.55
CA LEU A 71 -0.03 10.02 -1.13
C LEU A 71 -1.29 10.26 -0.29
N GLY A 72 -1.99 11.38 -0.52
CA GLY A 72 -3.21 11.71 0.20
C GLY A 72 -4.33 10.70 -0.05
N VAL A 73 -4.54 10.29 -1.30
CA VAL A 73 -5.53 9.25 -1.66
C VAL A 73 -5.15 7.92 -1.02
N TYR A 74 -3.87 7.53 -1.08
CA TYR A 74 -3.39 6.31 -0.44
C TYR A 74 -3.63 6.34 1.08
N ALA A 75 -3.28 7.44 1.75
CA ALA A 75 -3.48 7.61 3.18
C ALA A 75 -4.97 7.54 3.56
N ALA A 76 -5.84 8.22 2.81
CA ALA A 76 -7.29 8.15 3.01
C ALA A 76 -7.83 6.72 2.87
N LEU A 77 -7.30 5.95 1.91
CA LEU A 77 -7.69 4.56 1.68
C LEU A 77 -7.24 3.65 2.83
N VAL A 78 -6.00 3.81 3.31
CA VAL A 78 -5.49 3.10 4.51
C VAL A 78 -6.34 3.40 5.74
N ILE A 79 -6.65 4.68 6.01
CA ILE A 79 -7.50 5.10 7.13
C ILE A 79 -8.89 4.46 6.99
N SER A 80 -9.46 4.49 5.78
CA SER A 80 -10.78 3.88 5.52
C SER A 80 -10.77 2.39 5.81
N ILE A 81 -9.73 1.65 5.38
CA ILE A 81 -9.57 0.22 5.69
C ILE A 81 -9.49 0.00 7.20
N ILE A 82 -8.68 0.79 7.92
CA ILE A 82 -8.56 0.68 9.38
C ILE A 82 -9.92 0.90 10.06
N VAL A 83 -10.63 1.96 9.69
CA VAL A 83 -11.96 2.29 10.23
C VAL A 83 -12.96 1.18 9.93
N LEU A 84 -13.02 0.67 8.70
CA LEU A 84 -13.90 -0.43 8.32
C LEU A 84 -13.59 -1.70 9.13
N VAL A 85 -12.32 -2.05 9.29
CA VAL A 85 -11.92 -3.20 10.10
C VAL A 85 -12.33 -3.00 11.56
N GLN A 86 -12.18 -1.80 12.13
CA GLN A 86 -12.62 -1.51 13.49
C GLN A 86 -14.16 -1.58 13.64
N LEU A 87 -14.92 -1.19 12.62
CA LEU A 87 -16.38 -1.21 12.62
C LEU A 87 -16.97 -2.62 12.46
N PHE A 88 -16.44 -3.40 11.52
CA PHE A 88 -17.00 -4.72 11.17
C PHE A 88 -16.45 -5.86 12.02
N TRP A 89 -15.28 -5.68 12.64
CA TRP A 89 -14.66 -6.66 13.54
C TRP A 89 -14.64 -6.15 15.00
N LYS A 90 -15.80 -5.70 15.49
CA LYS A 90 -16.10 -5.48 16.91
C LYS A 90 -16.29 -6.80 17.66
#